data_AF-V6AUT2-F1
#
_entry.id   AF-V6AUT2-F1
#
_cell.length_a   1.000
_cell.length_b   1.000
_cell.length_c   1.000
_cell.angle_alpha   90.00
_cell.angle_beta   90.00
_cell.angle_gamma   90.00
#
_symmetry.space_group_name_H-M   'P 1'
#
loop_
_entity.id
_entity.type
_entity.pdbx_description
1 polymer ?
#
loop_
_entity_poly.entity_id
_entity_poly.type
_entity_poly.pdbx_seq_one_letter_code
_entity_poly.pdbx_strand_id
1 'polypeptide(L)'
;MIKALFTLLIAAAMLSSVSLLTVNVYAENANCSRDCEAPTLGVLDNGQRVVEKGLTINGRAFDVAHQIQTVTTTNVKTGGQVKATLIVHENNGISGIREVALSIADYKDDRNRNEIATIIYNQAFTGVQSVSLVDPEGILKDVSVKPTPIDQFTTSLEFSFVVAKPVDASAILIQTVDESRSSRTNVFLDAIAVTGKSMVEKPAEPARDVPAPLQQVKSGVKPQNVECRQGMELIFRTSNGAPACVYPFTAKVLKNLGLAN
;
A
#
# COMPACT_ATOMS: atom_id res chain seq x y z
N MET A 1 -70.89 28.74 -31.61
CA MET A 1 -71.52 27.40 -31.68
C MET A 1 -71.32 26.86 -33.09
N ILE A 2 -71.07 25.56 -33.21
CA ILE A 2 -70.89 24.74 -34.44
C ILE A 2 -69.44 24.29 -34.71
N LYS A 3 -69.17 23.11 -34.13
CA LYS A 3 -68.52 21.90 -34.69
C LYS A 3 -67.04 21.93 -35.08
N ALA A 4 -66.29 21.30 -34.18
CA ALA A 4 -65.14 20.45 -34.43
C ALA A 4 -65.31 19.54 -35.65
N LEU A 5 -64.23 19.38 -36.44
CA LEU A 5 -63.53 18.11 -36.72
C LEU A 5 -62.44 18.39 -37.77
N PHE A 6 -61.16 18.21 -37.46
CA PHE A 6 -60.14 17.69 -38.38
C PHE A 6 -58.87 17.38 -37.57
N THR A 7 -58.82 16.15 -37.08
CA THR A 7 -57.59 15.50 -36.60
C THR A 7 -56.91 14.81 -37.78
N LEU A 8 -55.63 15.11 -38.04
CA LEU A 8 -54.68 14.13 -38.57
C LEU A 8 -53.22 14.58 -38.29
N LEU A 9 -52.49 13.73 -37.56
CA LEU A 9 -51.05 13.37 -37.65
C LEU A 9 -50.05 14.47 -38.06
N ILE A 10 -49.00 14.78 -37.28
CA ILE A 10 -47.81 13.93 -37.10
C ILE A 10 -47.16 14.25 -35.73
N ALA A 11 -47.02 13.22 -34.90
CA ALA A 11 -46.03 13.16 -33.83
C ALA A 11 -44.79 12.44 -34.37
N ALA A 12 -43.64 13.13 -34.41
CA ALA A 12 -42.28 12.55 -34.35
C ALA A 12 -41.22 13.63 -34.66
N ALA A 13 -40.68 14.25 -33.62
CA ALA A 13 -39.28 14.72 -33.60
C ALA A 13 -38.91 14.96 -32.12
N MET A 14 -38.83 13.85 -31.39
CA MET A 14 -38.19 13.78 -30.10
C MET A 14 -36.75 14.29 -30.20
N LEU A 15 -36.37 15.12 -29.21
CA LEU A 15 -35.06 15.11 -28.57
C LEU A 15 -33.86 15.14 -29.55
N SER A 16 -33.53 16.31 -30.07
CA SER A 16 -32.14 16.61 -30.40
C SER A 16 -31.35 16.74 -29.10
N SER A 17 -31.02 15.59 -28.51
CA SER A 17 -29.95 15.48 -27.52
C SER A 17 -28.70 16.06 -28.17
N VAL A 18 -28.23 17.19 -27.63
CA VAL A 18 -26.87 17.65 -27.85
C VAL A 18 -25.98 16.61 -27.19
N SER A 19 -25.62 15.57 -27.94
CA SER A 19 -24.56 14.65 -27.56
C SER A 19 -23.28 15.47 -27.57
N LEU A 20 -22.88 15.92 -26.39
CA LEU A 20 -21.53 16.36 -26.12
C LEU A 20 -20.62 15.16 -26.38
N LEU A 21 -20.15 15.03 -27.62
CA LEU A 21 -18.95 14.26 -27.92
C LEU A 21 -17.80 15.05 -27.30
N THR A 22 -17.56 14.84 -26.00
CA THR A 22 -16.27 15.09 -25.40
C THR A 22 -15.31 14.08 -26.03
N VAL A 23 -14.77 14.43 -27.19
CA VAL A 23 -13.51 13.86 -27.66
C VAL A 23 -12.50 14.21 -26.59
N ASN A 24 -12.13 13.22 -25.77
CA ASN A 24 -10.91 13.30 -24.98
C ASN A 24 -9.78 13.47 -26.00
N VAL A 25 -9.26 14.69 -26.11
CA VAL A 25 -8.02 14.96 -26.83
C VAL A 25 -6.92 14.37 -25.98
N TYR A 26 -6.64 13.07 -26.16
CA TYR A 26 -5.34 12.53 -25.78
C TYR A 26 -4.32 13.18 -26.71
N ALA A 27 -3.28 13.78 -26.14
CA ALA A 27 -2.15 14.26 -26.94
C ALA A 27 -1.64 13.08 -27.78
N GLU A 28 -1.78 13.17 -29.11
CA GLU A 28 -1.13 12.21 -30.01
C GLU A 28 0.37 12.25 -29.72
N ASN A 29 0.91 11.13 -29.26
CA ASN A 29 2.31 10.95 -28.91
C ASN A 29 3.19 11.19 -30.14
N ALA A 30 3.67 12.42 -30.30
CA ALA A 30 4.80 12.69 -31.17
C ALA A 30 6.02 11.97 -30.58
N ASN A 31 6.40 10.85 -31.21
CA ASN A 31 7.71 10.18 -31.12
C ASN A 31 7.90 9.02 -30.11
N CYS A 32 6.87 8.19 -29.87
CA CYS A 32 7.08 6.89 -29.22
C CYS A 32 7.40 5.81 -30.26
N SER A 33 8.59 5.18 -30.17
CA SER A 33 9.11 4.31 -31.24
C SER A 33 8.80 2.82 -31.10
N ARG A 34 8.21 2.36 -29.98
CA ARG A 34 8.00 0.93 -29.71
C ARG A 34 6.69 0.65 -28.97
N ASP A 35 6.72 0.76 -27.64
CA ASP A 35 5.56 0.60 -26.79
C ASP A 35 5.33 1.90 -26.01
N CYS A 36 4.08 2.32 -26.00
CA CYS A 36 3.61 3.58 -25.43
C CYS A 36 2.46 3.34 -24.45
N GLU A 37 2.04 2.09 -24.27
CA GLU A 37 0.93 1.73 -23.44
C GLU A 37 1.43 1.45 -22.02
N ALA A 38 1.19 2.41 -21.14
CA ALA A 38 1.57 2.27 -19.74
C ALA A 38 0.76 1.18 -19.03
N PRO A 39 1.31 0.58 -17.94
CA PRO A 39 0.57 -0.40 -17.16
C PRO A 39 -0.72 0.20 -16.63
N THR A 40 -1.81 -0.57 -16.65
CA THR A 40 -3.15 -0.09 -16.32
C THR A 40 -3.80 -0.88 -15.19
N LEU A 41 -4.72 -0.22 -14.48
CA LEU A 41 -5.59 -0.83 -13.48
C LEU A 41 -6.99 -1.17 -14.03
N GLY A 42 -7.27 -0.94 -15.31
CA GLY A 42 -8.64 -1.08 -15.80
C GLY A 42 -8.75 -1.18 -17.30
N VAL A 43 -8.53 -0.06 -17.97
CA VAL A 43 -8.71 0.07 -19.43
C VAL A 43 -7.39 0.36 -20.13
N LEU A 44 -7.22 -0.21 -21.31
CA LEU A 44 -6.15 0.13 -22.26
C LEU A 44 -6.38 1.54 -22.86
N ASP A 45 -5.39 2.08 -23.57
CA ASP A 45 -5.53 3.42 -24.20
C ASP A 45 -6.63 3.45 -25.28
N ASN A 46 -6.92 2.30 -25.89
CA ASN A 46 -8.02 2.13 -26.84
C ASN A 46 -9.41 1.99 -26.17
N GLY A 47 -9.49 2.08 -24.85
CA GLY A 47 -10.73 1.96 -24.07
C GLY A 47 -11.17 0.53 -23.75
N GLN A 48 -10.46 -0.49 -24.22
CA GLN A 48 -10.76 -1.89 -23.89
C GLN A 48 -10.50 -2.15 -22.40
N ARG A 49 -11.49 -2.69 -21.69
CA ARG A 49 -11.31 -3.16 -20.32
C ARG A 49 -10.53 -4.47 -20.29
N VAL A 50 -9.42 -4.47 -19.55
CA VAL A 50 -8.54 -5.63 -19.32
C VAL A 50 -8.46 -6.02 -17.85
N VAL A 51 -8.84 -5.12 -16.94
CA VAL A 51 -8.90 -5.36 -15.50
C VAL A 51 -10.25 -4.93 -14.95
N GLU A 52 -10.82 -5.79 -14.12
CA GLU A 52 -11.92 -5.47 -13.22
C GLU A 52 -11.38 -5.28 -11.80
N LYS A 53 -12.03 -4.42 -11.01
CA LYS A 53 -11.70 -4.19 -9.60
C LYS A 53 -10.24 -3.79 -9.38
N GLY A 54 -9.73 -2.94 -10.28
CA GLY A 54 -8.34 -2.49 -10.32
C GLY A 54 -7.79 -1.93 -9.02
N LEU A 55 -8.66 -1.35 -8.18
CA LEU A 55 -8.33 -0.93 -6.82
C LEU A 55 -9.31 -1.58 -5.85
N THR A 56 -8.81 -2.16 -4.77
CA THR A 56 -9.60 -2.56 -3.61
C THR A 56 -8.99 -1.98 -2.35
N ILE A 57 -9.79 -1.33 -1.49
CA ILE A 57 -9.34 -0.82 -0.18
C ILE A 57 -10.19 -1.47 0.91
N ASN A 58 -9.57 -2.19 1.84
CA ASN A 58 -10.24 -2.91 2.94
C ASN A 58 -11.44 -3.75 2.47
N GLY A 59 -11.30 -4.42 1.32
CA GLY A 59 -12.32 -5.27 0.72
C GLY A 59 -13.37 -4.56 -0.14
N ARG A 60 -13.39 -3.21 -0.18
CA ARG A 60 -14.23 -2.45 -1.10
C ARG A 60 -13.50 -2.26 -2.43
N ALA A 61 -14.05 -2.85 -3.48
CA ALA A 61 -13.48 -2.81 -4.84
C ALA A 61 -14.03 -1.63 -5.65
N PHE A 62 -13.19 -1.11 -6.55
CA PHE A 62 -13.48 -0.04 -7.48
C PHE A 62 -12.94 -0.41 -8.87
N ASP A 63 -13.80 -0.32 -9.88
CA ASP A 63 -13.36 -0.38 -11.27
C ASP A 63 -12.67 0.92 -11.65
N VAL A 64 -11.57 0.80 -12.38
CA VAL A 64 -10.84 1.94 -12.90
C VAL A 64 -11.30 2.17 -14.34
N ALA A 65 -11.92 3.32 -14.58
CA ALA A 65 -12.47 3.67 -15.89
C ALA A 65 -11.91 5.00 -16.41
N HIS A 66 -11.45 5.87 -15.50
CA HIS A 66 -10.94 7.19 -15.83
C HIS A 66 -9.62 7.45 -15.11
N GLN A 67 -8.86 8.42 -15.63
CA GLN A 67 -7.64 8.88 -14.97
C GLN A 67 -7.94 9.46 -13.59
N ILE A 68 -9.01 10.25 -13.47
CA ILE A 68 -9.46 10.85 -12.21
C ILE A 68 -10.89 10.39 -11.96
N GLN A 69 -11.18 9.85 -10.77
CA GLN A 69 -12.52 9.44 -10.39
C GLN A 69 -12.76 9.61 -8.89
N THR A 70 -13.97 10.01 -8.53
CA THR A 70 -14.42 9.97 -7.13
C THR A 70 -14.81 8.55 -6.77
N VAL A 71 -14.39 8.10 -5.60
CA VAL A 71 -14.78 6.82 -5.03
C VAL A 71 -15.44 7.03 -3.67
N THR A 72 -16.18 6.04 -3.19
CA THR A 72 -16.72 6.12 -1.83
C THR A 72 -15.59 6.03 -0.82
N THR A 73 -15.46 7.06 0.03
CA THR A 73 -14.43 7.15 1.06
C THR A 73 -14.37 5.91 1.95
N THR A 74 -13.16 5.39 2.13
CA THR A 74 -12.86 4.35 3.10
C THR A 74 -12.45 5.00 4.42
N ASN A 75 -13.29 4.87 5.44
CA ASN A 75 -13.03 5.41 6.76
C ASN A 75 -12.20 4.42 7.60
N VAL A 76 -11.09 4.89 8.13
CA VAL A 76 -10.17 4.11 8.98
C VAL A 76 -9.94 4.84 10.29
N LYS A 77 -9.59 4.12 11.35
CA LYS A 77 -9.12 4.72 12.60
C LYS A 77 -7.60 4.67 12.66
N THR A 78 -6.97 5.67 13.28
CA THR A 78 -5.54 5.64 13.61
C THR A 78 -5.16 4.33 14.31
N GLY A 79 -4.09 3.68 13.87
CA GLY A 79 -3.68 2.34 14.33
C GLY A 79 -4.40 1.17 13.68
N GLY A 80 -5.39 1.44 12.83
CA GLY A 80 -6.02 0.43 11.98
C GLY A 80 -5.09 0.04 10.83
N GLN A 81 -5.04 -1.27 10.55
CA GLN A 81 -4.39 -1.79 9.36
C GLN A 81 -5.26 -1.50 8.13
N VAL A 82 -4.62 -0.97 7.10
CA VAL A 82 -5.17 -0.76 5.77
C VAL A 82 -4.56 -1.78 4.83
N LYS A 83 -5.42 -2.42 4.04
CA LYS A 83 -5.04 -3.31 2.95
C LYS A 83 -5.58 -2.74 1.64
N ALA A 84 -4.68 -2.29 0.78
CA ALA A 84 -5.00 -1.85 -0.56
C ALA A 84 -4.46 -2.86 -1.58
N THR A 85 -5.32 -3.40 -2.44
CA THR A 85 -4.94 -4.32 -3.51
C THR A 85 -5.09 -3.62 -4.85
N LEU A 86 -4.01 -3.62 -5.63
CA LEU A 86 -4.00 -3.14 -7.00
C LEU A 86 -3.90 -4.33 -7.95
N ILE A 87 -4.76 -4.36 -8.96
CA ILE A 87 -4.62 -5.32 -10.08
C ILE A 87 -4.03 -4.55 -11.24
N VAL A 88 -2.77 -4.84 -11.58
CA VAL A 88 -2.02 -4.14 -12.63
C VAL A 88 -1.85 -5.05 -13.83
N HIS A 89 -2.24 -4.57 -14.99
CA HIS A 89 -1.99 -5.19 -16.28
C HIS A 89 -0.86 -4.47 -17.02
N GLU A 90 0.10 -5.24 -17.51
CA GLU A 90 1.22 -4.79 -18.34
C GLU A 90 1.25 -5.59 -19.63
N ASN A 91 1.13 -4.91 -20.77
CA ASN A 91 0.96 -5.50 -22.10
C ASN A 91 2.20 -6.30 -22.57
N ASN A 92 3.41 -5.94 -22.11
CA ASN A 92 4.64 -6.70 -22.37
C ASN A 92 4.90 -7.84 -21.36
N GLY A 93 3.98 -8.03 -20.42
CA GLY A 93 4.07 -9.03 -19.38
C GLY A 93 4.53 -8.47 -18.04
N ILE A 94 4.24 -9.20 -16.97
CA ILE A 94 4.45 -8.76 -15.59
C ILE A 94 5.92 -8.39 -15.24
N SER A 95 6.89 -8.90 -16.00
CA SER A 95 8.30 -8.53 -15.87
C SER A 95 8.61 -7.11 -16.37
N GLY A 96 7.72 -6.52 -17.18
CA GLY A 96 7.82 -5.15 -17.70
C GLY A 96 7.53 -4.09 -16.64
N ILE A 97 6.78 -4.42 -15.58
CA ILE A 97 6.52 -3.50 -14.46
C ILE A 97 7.84 -3.10 -13.79
N ARG A 98 8.08 -1.80 -13.65
CA ARG A 98 9.26 -1.24 -12.97
C ARG A 98 8.90 -0.58 -11.66
N GLU A 99 7.83 0.21 -11.65
CA GLU A 99 7.41 0.95 -10.46
C GLU A 99 5.89 0.93 -10.32
N VAL A 100 5.42 0.73 -9.09
CA VAL A 100 4.04 1.02 -8.70
C VAL A 100 4.06 1.79 -7.39
N ALA A 101 3.65 3.05 -7.43
CA ALA A 101 3.56 3.92 -6.26
C ALA A 101 2.10 4.11 -5.84
N LEU A 102 1.85 4.00 -4.54
CA LEU A 102 0.58 4.36 -3.90
C LEU A 102 0.85 5.53 -2.97
N SER A 103 0.28 6.69 -3.30
CA SER A 103 0.39 7.92 -2.51
C SER A 103 -0.94 8.28 -1.87
N ILE A 104 -0.91 8.72 -0.61
CA ILE A 104 -1.99 9.50 0.00
C ILE A 104 -1.66 10.97 -0.25
N ALA A 105 -2.60 11.74 -0.79
CA ALA A 105 -2.35 13.11 -1.19
C ALA A 105 -3.51 14.08 -0.90
N ASP A 106 -3.17 15.32 -0.59
CA ASP A 106 -4.04 16.47 -0.79
C ASP A 106 -3.96 16.84 -2.29
N TYR A 107 -4.96 16.41 -3.05
CA TYR A 107 -5.02 16.57 -4.50
C TYR A 107 -6.15 17.52 -4.89
N LYS A 108 -5.80 18.60 -5.58
CA LYS A 108 -6.77 19.51 -6.20
C LYS A 108 -6.76 19.36 -7.72
N ASP A 109 -5.56 19.35 -8.29
CA ASP A 109 -5.30 19.14 -9.71
C ASP A 109 -3.83 18.72 -9.90
N ASP A 110 -3.43 18.44 -11.15
CA ASP A 110 -2.07 17.98 -11.46
C ASP A 110 -0.96 18.97 -11.12
N ARG A 111 -1.25 20.27 -11.03
CA ARG A 111 -0.30 21.32 -10.61
C ARG A 111 -0.32 21.54 -9.10
N ASN A 112 -1.40 21.16 -8.44
CA ASN A 112 -1.67 21.36 -7.03
C ASN A 112 -1.94 20.00 -6.36
N ARG A 113 -0.94 19.13 -6.41
CA ARG A 113 -0.92 17.84 -5.71
C ARG A 113 0.18 17.81 -4.67
N ASN A 114 -0.14 17.43 -3.44
CA ASN A 114 0.79 17.27 -2.34
C ASN A 114 0.69 15.86 -1.78
N GLU A 115 1.63 15.00 -2.15
CA GLU A 115 1.74 13.62 -1.66
C GLU A 115 2.33 13.64 -0.25
N ILE A 116 1.51 13.31 0.75
CA ILE A 116 1.88 13.36 2.17
C ILE A 116 2.57 12.08 2.65
N ALA A 117 2.30 10.96 1.99
CA ALA A 117 3.02 9.70 2.17
C ALA A 117 2.89 8.82 0.92
N THR A 118 3.98 8.18 0.51
CA THR A 118 4.05 7.35 -0.71
C THR A 118 4.76 6.04 -0.43
N ILE A 119 4.09 4.92 -0.72
CA ILE A 119 4.67 3.58 -0.72
C ILE A 119 5.04 3.21 -2.16
N ILE A 120 6.29 2.85 -2.41
CA ILE A 120 6.78 2.57 -3.76
C ILE A 120 7.25 1.12 -3.84
N TYR A 121 6.58 0.33 -4.67
CA TYR A 121 7.06 -0.97 -5.10
C TYR A 121 7.94 -0.81 -6.34
N ASN A 122 9.14 -1.34 -6.29
CA ASN A 122 10.11 -1.32 -7.38
C ASN A 122 10.50 -2.73 -7.78
N GLN A 123 10.63 -2.96 -9.09
CA GLN A 123 11.19 -4.18 -9.66
C GLN A 123 12.31 -3.83 -10.64
N ALA A 124 13.54 -4.20 -10.30
CA ALA A 124 14.68 -4.01 -11.19
C ALA A 124 14.55 -4.89 -12.44
N PHE A 125 15.28 -4.55 -13.51
CA PHE A 125 15.38 -5.36 -14.73
C PHE A 125 15.85 -6.80 -14.48
N THR A 126 16.56 -7.04 -13.38
CA THR A 126 16.99 -8.38 -12.94
C THR A 126 15.89 -9.18 -12.24
N GLY A 127 14.71 -8.59 -12.05
CA GLY A 127 13.59 -9.16 -11.30
C GLY A 127 13.68 -8.94 -9.78
N VAL A 128 14.75 -8.30 -9.27
CA VAL A 128 14.88 -8.00 -7.84
C VAL A 128 13.83 -6.97 -7.43
N GLN A 129 13.05 -7.30 -6.40
CA GLN A 129 11.96 -6.48 -5.88
C GLN A 129 12.38 -5.72 -4.63
N SER A 130 11.86 -4.51 -4.45
CA SER A 130 12.08 -3.71 -3.24
C SER A 130 10.88 -2.82 -2.95
N VAL A 131 10.74 -2.43 -1.69
CA VAL A 131 9.71 -1.50 -1.22
C VAL A 131 10.41 -0.35 -0.52
N SER A 132 10.05 0.89 -0.88
CA SER A 132 10.49 2.10 -0.21
C SER A 132 9.29 2.93 0.27
N LEU A 133 9.54 3.78 1.26
CA LEU A 133 8.55 4.66 1.87
C LEU A 133 9.08 6.09 1.88
N VAL A 134 8.30 7.01 1.32
CA VAL A 134 8.52 8.46 1.45
C VAL A 134 7.41 8.99 2.33
N ASP A 135 7.72 9.29 3.59
CA ASP A 135 6.74 9.70 4.59
C ASP A 135 7.41 10.65 5.60
N PRO A 136 7.59 11.93 5.22
CA PRO A 136 8.31 12.90 6.05
C PRO A 136 7.63 13.15 7.40
N GLU A 137 6.33 12.89 7.48
CA GLU A 137 5.51 13.10 8.66
C GLU A 137 5.27 11.81 9.46
N GLY A 138 5.78 10.64 9.05
CA GLY A 138 5.55 9.38 9.77
C GLY A 138 4.07 9.02 9.92
N ILE A 139 3.29 9.26 8.87
CA ILE A 139 1.86 8.93 8.76
C ILE A 139 1.65 7.42 8.65
N LEU A 140 2.57 6.68 8.05
CA LEU A 140 2.47 5.25 7.75
C LEU A 140 3.47 4.43 8.57
N LYS A 141 3.03 3.26 9.03
CA LYS A 141 3.82 2.25 9.75
C LYS A 141 3.56 0.86 9.19
N ASP A 142 4.43 -0.08 9.54
CA ASP A 142 4.30 -1.51 9.20
C ASP A 142 4.01 -1.76 7.71
N VAL A 143 4.69 -1.00 6.86
CA VAL A 143 4.50 -1.02 5.41
C VAL A 143 5.06 -2.31 4.81
N SER A 144 4.26 -2.97 3.98
CA SER A 144 4.67 -4.12 3.17
C SER A 144 3.91 -4.13 1.85
N VAL A 145 4.53 -4.66 0.80
CA VAL A 145 3.89 -4.90 -0.49
C VAL A 145 4.16 -6.33 -0.92
N LYS A 146 3.11 -7.06 -1.29
CA LYS A 146 3.20 -8.44 -1.76
C LYS A 146 2.71 -8.53 -3.22
N PRO A 147 3.61 -8.67 -4.21
CA PRO A 147 3.23 -9.00 -5.57
C PRO A 147 2.79 -10.47 -5.68
N THR A 148 1.75 -10.74 -6.46
CA THR A 148 1.27 -12.08 -6.80
C THR A 148 0.88 -12.11 -8.27
N PRO A 149 1.63 -12.80 -9.14
CA PRO A 149 1.24 -13.03 -10.52
C PRO A 149 -0.14 -13.67 -10.59
N ILE A 150 -1.04 -13.12 -11.41
CA ILE A 150 -2.34 -13.71 -11.73
C ILE A 150 -2.22 -14.51 -13.03
N ASP A 151 -1.63 -13.88 -14.04
CA ASP A 151 -1.31 -14.47 -15.33
C ASP A 151 -0.02 -13.82 -15.89
N GLN A 152 0.29 -14.05 -17.17
CA GLN A 152 1.52 -13.55 -17.79
C GLN A 152 1.56 -12.01 -17.96
N PHE A 153 0.42 -11.33 -17.93
CA PHE A 153 0.26 -9.88 -18.10
C PHE A 153 -0.24 -9.18 -16.84
N THR A 154 -0.89 -9.89 -15.93
CA THR A 154 -1.57 -9.31 -14.77
C THR A 154 -0.91 -9.70 -13.46
N THR A 155 -0.63 -8.72 -12.60
CA THR A 155 -0.11 -8.90 -11.23
C THR A 155 -1.02 -8.22 -10.22
N SER A 156 -1.31 -8.92 -9.12
CA SER A 156 -1.89 -8.32 -7.92
C SER A 156 -0.78 -7.79 -7.02
N LEU A 157 -0.85 -6.52 -6.62
CA LEU A 157 0.00 -5.91 -5.61
C LEU A 157 -0.82 -5.60 -4.36
N GLU A 158 -0.54 -6.34 -3.29
CA GLU A 158 -1.18 -6.12 -2.00
C GLU A 158 -0.31 -5.23 -1.11
N PHE A 159 -0.70 -3.97 -0.97
CA PHE A 159 -0.14 -3.00 -0.04
C PHE A 159 -0.81 -3.18 1.33
N SER A 160 -0.01 -3.38 2.37
CA SER A 160 -0.48 -3.42 3.75
C SER A 160 0.31 -2.42 4.58
N PHE A 161 -0.39 -1.56 5.32
CA PHE A 161 0.20 -0.52 6.15
C PHE A 161 -0.73 -0.11 7.29
N VAL A 162 -0.20 0.49 8.34
CA VAL A 162 -0.94 1.09 9.45
C VAL A 162 -0.86 2.60 9.34
N VAL A 163 -1.99 3.30 9.48
CA VAL A 163 -1.99 4.77 9.49
C VAL A 163 -1.87 5.27 10.94
N ALA A 164 -0.74 5.88 11.26
CA ALA A 164 -0.37 6.32 12.60
C ALA A 164 -0.92 7.70 12.97
N LYS A 165 -1.17 8.57 12.00
CA LYS A 165 -1.70 9.93 12.21
C LYS A 165 -3.10 10.08 11.59
N PRO A 166 -3.97 10.95 12.13
CA PRO A 166 -5.21 11.28 11.45
C PRO A 166 -4.91 11.97 10.11
N VAL A 167 -5.78 11.73 9.13
CA VAL A 167 -5.69 12.27 7.78
C VAL A 167 -7.10 12.66 7.36
N ASP A 168 -7.30 13.91 6.95
CA ASP A 168 -8.58 14.36 6.38
C ASP A 168 -8.92 13.53 5.13
N ALA A 169 -10.16 13.63 4.64
CA ALA A 169 -10.54 12.97 3.39
C ALA A 169 -9.54 13.35 2.28
N SER A 170 -8.81 12.35 1.80
CA SER A 170 -7.64 12.52 0.94
C SER A 170 -7.73 11.62 -0.27
N ALA A 171 -7.09 12.04 -1.36
CA ALA A 171 -7.00 11.24 -2.56
C ALA A 171 -5.99 10.10 -2.37
N ILE A 172 -6.22 9.01 -3.10
CA ILE A 172 -5.18 8.00 -3.37
C ILE A 172 -4.73 8.17 -4.81
N LEU A 173 -3.43 8.37 -5.01
CA LEU A 173 -2.81 8.41 -6.33
C LEU A 173 -2.07 7.09 -6.53
N ILE A 174 -2.35 6.42 -7.64
CA ILE A 174 -1.60 5.26 -8.08
C ILE A 174 -0.82 5.62 -9.32
N GLN A 175 0.51 5.55 -9.24
CA GLN A 175 1.37 5.68 -10.41
C GLN A 175 1.90 4.30 -10.80
N THR A 176 1.82 3.96 -12.07
CA THR A 176 2.40 2.75 -12.66
C THR A 176 3.43 3.16 -13.71
N VAL A 177 4.56 2.45 -13.76
CA VAL A 177 5.64 2.69 -14.73
C VAL A 177 6.17 1.36 -15.25
N ASP A 178 6.32 1.26 -16.58
CA ASP A 178 6.92 0.10 -17.25
C ASP A 178 8.44 0.28 -17.49
N GLU A 179 9.04 -0.67 -18.20
CA GLU A 179 10.44 -0.66 -18.59
C GLU A 179 10.81 0.32 -19.69
N SER A 180 9.83 0.71 -20.52
CA SER A 180 9.96 1.75 -21.54
C SER A 180 9.80 3.16 -20.96
N ARG A 181 9.51 3.26 -19.66
CA ARG A 181 9.15 4.48 -18.91
C ARG A 181 7.82 5.09 -19.33
N SER A 182 6.96 4.32 -20.00
CA SER A 182 5.55 4.67 -20.12
C SER A 182 4.96 4.67 -18.72
N SER A 183 4.20 5.71 -18.39
CA SER A 183 3.63 5.85 -17.07
C SER A 183 2.19 6.32 -17.12
N ARG A 184 1.43 5.91 -16.11
CA ARG A 184 0.04 6.31 -15.92
C ARG A 184 -0.16 6.66 -14.46
N THR A 185 -0.98 7.67 -14.21
CA THR A 185 -1.44 8.01 -12.86
C THR A 185 -2.95 7.92 -12.81
N ASN A 186 -3.48 7.12 -11.88
CA ASN A 186 -4.88 7.10 -11.53
C ASN A 186 -5.10 7.84 -10.21
N VAL A 187 -6.06 8.76 -10.17
CA VAL A 187 -6.41 9.58 -9.01
C VAL A 187 -7.80 9.16 -8.53
N PHE A 188 -7.86 8.72 -7.27
CA PHE A 188 -9.08 8.35 -6.59
C PHE A 188 -9.40 9.44 -5.55
N LEU A 189 -10.32 10.35 -5.88
CA LEU A 189 -10.69 11.47 -5.02
C LEU A 189 -11.45 10.97 -3.78
N ASP A 190 -11.16 11.61 -2.64
CA ASP A 190 -11.75 11.31 -1.33
C ASP A 190 -11.69 9.83 -0.94
N ALA A 191 -10.66 9.11 -1.38
CA ALA A 191 -10.58 7.66 -1.28
C ALA A 191 -10.41 7.15 0.16
N ILE A 192 -9.70 7.90 1.02
CA ILE A 192 -9.43 7.50 2.39
C ILE A 192 -9.57 8.67 3.36
N ALA A 193 -10.12 8.41 4.53
CA ALA A 193 -10.14 9.34 5.67
C ALA A 193 -9.76 8.58 6.93
N VAL A 194 -8.88 9.16 7.75
CA VAL A 194 -8.36 8.52 8.97
C VAL A 194 -8.67 9.39 10.18
N THR A 195 -9.48 8.85 11.08
CA THR A 195 -9.93 9.54 12.30
C THR A 195 -9.25 8.98 13.55
N GLY A 196 -9.16 9.79 14.59
CA GLY A 196 -8.59 9.38 15.87
C GLY A 196 -7.43 10.27 16.30
N LYS A 197 -6.64 9.80 17.26
CA LYS A 197 -5.48 10.51 17.79
C LYS A 197 -4.22 9.92 17.19
N SER A 198 -3.23 10.77 16.92
CA SER A 198 -1.91 10.29 16.50
C SER A 198 -1.38 9.24 17.46
N MET A 199 -0.89 8.13 16.90
CA MET A 199 -0.16 7.12 17.66
C MET A 199 1.13 7.75 18.14
N VAL A 200 1.20 8.04 19.44
CA VAL A 200 2.48 8.35 20.09
C VAL A 200 3.25 7.05 20.08
N GLU A 201 4.31 6.98 19.27
CA GLU A 201 5.27 5.91 19.40
C GLU A 201 5.81 5.98 20.82
N LYS A 202 5.41 5.02 21.67
CA LYS A 202 6.00 4.88 23.00
C LYS A 202 7.50 4.76 22.72
N PRO A 203 8.34 5.72 23.16
CA PRO A 203 9.78 5.61 22.97
C PRO A 203 10.17 4.22 23.46
N ALA A 204 10.93 3.47 22.65
CA ALA A 204 11.50 2.23 23.12
C ALA A 204 12.11 2.54 24.49
N GLU A 205 11.58 1.92 25.55
CA GLU A 205 12.12 2.16 26.89
C GLU A 205 13.62 1.92 26.76
N PRO A 206 14.47 2.89 27.17
CA PRO A 206 15.91 2.74 27.03
C PRO A 206 16.25 1.39 27.60
N ALA A 207 16.87 0.53 26.79
CA ALA A 207 17.20 -0.82 27.19
C ALA A 207 17.84 -0.72 28.57
N ARG A 208 17.16 -1.23 29.61
CA ARG A 208 17.69 -1.15 30.97
C ARG A 208 19.10 -1.72 30.90
N ASP A 209 20.07 -0.95 31.36
CA ASP A 209 21.46 -1.41 31.40
C ASP A 209 21.56 -2.51 32.46
N VAL A 210 21.20 -3.72 32.06
CA VAL A 210 21.29 -4.91 32.89
C VAL A 210 22.75 -5.40 32.79
N PRO A 211 23.52 -5.35 33.90
CA PRO A 211 24.89 -5.83 33.93
C PRO A 211 24.95 -7.33 33.59
N ALA A 212 26.12 -7.83 33.20
CA ALA A 212 26.28 -9.25 32.92
C ALA A 212 25.97 -10.10 34.18
N PRO A 213 25.43 -11.32 34.04
CA PRO A 213 25.08 -12.21 35.17
C PRO A 213 26.14 -12.32 36.26
N LEU A 214 27.40 -12.51 35.86
CA LEU A 214 28.51 -12.61 36.80
C LEU A 214 28.84 -11.30 37.49
N GLN A 215 28.58 -10.15 36.85
CA GLN A 215 28.75 -8.84 37.48
C GLN A 215 27.68 -8.61 38.55
N GLN A 216 26.44 -9.02 38.30
CA GLN A 216 25.36 -8.96 39.29
C GLN A 216 25.67 -9.84 40.51
N VAL A 217 26.17 -11.05 40.29
CA VAL A 217 26.60 -11.93 41.40
C VAL A 217 27.76 -11.30 42.19
N LYS A 218 28.73 -10.70 41.49
CA LYS A 218 29.84 -9.97 42.14
C LYS A 218 29.37 -8.76 42.94
N SER A 219 28.26 -8.13 42.57
CA SER A 219 27.65 -7.03 43.33
C SER A 219 26.71 -7.49 44.45
N GLY A 220 26.62 -8.79 44.72
CA GLY A 220 25.86 -9.37 45.82
C GLY A 220 24.46 -9.86 45.46
N VAL A 221 24.08 -9.84 44.18
CA VAL A 221 22.82 -10.44 43.71
C VAL A 221 22.91 -11.95 43.83
N LYS A 222 21.92 -12.59 44.45
CA LYS A 222 21.85 -14.05 44.52
C LYS A 222 21.74 -14.63 43.10
N PRO A 223 22.41 -15.74 42.76
CA PRO A 223 22.35 -16.32 41.41
C PRO A 223 20.92 -16.52 40.86
N GLN A 224 19.96 -16.86 41.73
CA GLN A 224 18.54 -17.04 41.37
C GLN A 224 17.80 -15.74 41.05
N ASN A 225 18.34 -14.60 41.48
CA ASN A 225 17.75 -13.27 41.32
C ASN A 225 18.47 -12.47 40.22
N VAL A 226 19.34 -13.11 39.43
CA VAL A 226 20.01 -12.44 38.31
C VAL A 226 18.95 -12.05 37.27
N GLU A 227 18.94 -10.78 36.90
CA GLU A 227 18.07 -10.29 35.84
C GLU A 227 18.75 -10.46 34.47
N CYS A 228 17.96 -10.88 33.48
CA CYS A 228 18.42 -10.95 32.10
C CYS A 228 17.87 -9.77 31.29
N ARG A 229 18.61 -9.39 30.24
CA ARG A 229 18.12 -8.44 29.24
C ARG A 229 16.86 -9.01 28.58
N GLN A 230 15.98 -8.12 28.12
CA GLN A 230 14.72 -8.51 27.47
C GLN A 230 14.99 -9.50 26.32
N GLY A 231 14.24 -10.61 26.31
CA GLY A 231 14.38 -11.67 25.32
C GLY A 231 15.44 -12.74 25.62
N MET A 232 16.11 -12.68 26.78
CA MET A 232 17.04 -13.71 27.24
C MET A 232 16.47 -14.48 28.45
N GLU A 233 16.87 -15.74 28.59
CA GLU A 233 16.49 -16.66 29.66
C GLU A 233 17.69 -16.91 30.58
N LEU A 234 17.45 -16.89 31.89
CA LEU A 234 18.44 -17.25 32.91
C LEU A 234 18.56 -18.77 32.99
N ILE A 235 19.80 -19.26 32.91
CA ILE A 235 20.16 -20.68 33.09
C ILE A 235 21.34 -20.80 34.06
N PHE A 236 21.52 -21.97 34.65
CA PHE A 236 22.66 -22.30 35.51
C PHE A 236 23.49 -23.38 34.87
N ARG A 237 24.78 -23.13 34.66
CA ARG A 237 25.69 -24.14 34.07
C ARG A 237 25.81 -25.33 35.02
N THR A 238 25.62 -26.55 34.52
CA THR A 238 25.73 -27.78 35.34
C THR A 238 27.14 -27.96 35.91
N SER A 239 28.18 -27.49 35.19
CA SER A 239 29.57 -27.70 35.59
C SER A 239 30.01 -26.93 36.84
N ASN A 240 29.42 -25.77 37.12
CA ASN A 240 29.87 -24.90 38.21
C ASN A 240 28.75 -24.05 38.85
N GLY A 241 27.49 -24.27 38.48
CA GLY A 241 26.34 -23.53 39.00
C GLY A 241 26.30 -22.05 38.61
N ALA A 242 27.17 -21.59 37.70
CA ALA A 242 27.24 -20.18 37.34
C ALA A 242 26.00 -19.75 36.54
N PRO A 243 25.38 -18.60 36.86
CA PRO A 243 24.27 -18.06 36.10
C PRO A 243 24.75 -17.52 34.75
N ALA A 244 23.96 -17.74 33.70
CA ALA A 244 24.15 -17.17 32.38
C ALA A 244 22.79 -16.77 31.79
N CYS A 245 22.76 -15.64 31.09
CA CYS A 245 21.62 -15.23 30.29
C CYS A 245 21.90 -15.62 28.84
N VAL A 246 21.02 -16.40 28.23
CA VAL A 246 21.14 -16.86 26.84
C VAL A 246 19.81 -16.72 26.12
N TYR A 247 19.79 -16.78 24.79
CA TYR A 247 18.52 -16.80 24.07
C TYR A 247 17.74 -18.10 24.37
N PRO A 248 16.39 -18.08 24.38
CA PRO A 248 15.56 -19.25 24.70
C PRO A 248 15.88 -20.49 23.86
N PHE A 249 16.21 -20.32 22.58
CA PHE A 249 16.65 -21.42 21.72
C PHE A 249 17.95 -22.06 22.24
N THR A 250 18.92 -21.25 22.64
CA THR A 250 20.18 -21.71 23.24
C THR A 250 19.94 -22.37 24.60
N ALA A 251 19.07 -21.81 25.45
CA ALA A 251 18.70 -22.39 26.73
C ALA A 251 18.15 -23.81 26.56
N LYS A 252 17.23 -24.00 25.61
CA LYS A 252 16.66 -25.31 25.27
C LYS A 252 17.73 -26.32 24.85
N VAL A 253 18.67 -25.92 23.99
CA VAL A 253 19.77 -26.79 23.56
C VAL A 253 20.65 -27.18 24.76
N LEU A 254 21.03 -26.22 25.60
CA LEU A 254 21.90 -26.48 26.76
C LEU A 254 21.25 -27.38 27.81
N LYS A 255 19.94 -27.21 28.06
CA LYS A 255 19.15 -28.09 28.94
C LYS A 255 19.06 -29.51 28.39
N ASN A 256 18.79 -29.67 27.09
CA ASN A 256 18.71 -30.98 26.45
C ASN A 256 20.05 -31.74 26.44
N LEU A 257 21.17 -31.00 26.41
CA LEU A 257 22.51 -31.57 26.50
C LEU A 257 22.97 -31.82 27.95
N GLY A 258 22.15 -31.50 28.96
CA GLY A 258 22.51 -31.61 30.38
C GLY A 258 23.58 -30.63 30.82
N LEU A 259 23.86 -29.59 30.03
CA LEU A 259 24.90 -28.59 30.29
C LEU A 259 24.39 -27.40 31.10
N ALA A 260 23.08 -27.27 31.25
CA ALA A 260 22.47 -26.26 32.09
C ALA A 260 21.13 -26.71 32.67
N ASN A 261 20.73 -26.08 33.78
CA ASN A 261 19.41 -26.19 34.41
C ASN A 261 18.71 -24.83 34.45
#